data_AF-A0A7X5L3I4-F1
#
_entry.id   AF-A0A7X5L3I4-F1
#
_cell.length_a   1.000
_cell.length_b   1.000
_cell.length_c   1.000
_cell.angle_alpha   90.00
_cell.angle_beta   90.00
_cell.angle_gamma   90.00
#
_symmetry.space_group_name_H-M   'P 1'
#
loop_
_entity.id
_entity.type
_entity.pdbx_description
1 polymer ?
#
loop_
_entity_poly.entity_id
_entity_poly.type
_entity_poly.pdbx_seq_one_letter_code
_entity_poly.pdbx_strand_id
1 'polypeptide(L)' 'IKRSPADDVVYAFMDKKRAQGKPYYVYMTAGANKFLRIYYGRVKEYLSTVAETEET' A
#
# COMPACT_ATOMS: atom_id res chain seq x y z
N ILE A 1 17.71 -14.32 -3.38
CA ILE A 1 16.80 -13.50 -2.53
C ILE A 1 15.92 -12.68 -3.46
N LYS A 2 14.63 -13.03 -3.57
CA LYS A 2 13.66 -12.28 -4.39
C LYS A 2 13.46 -10.93 -3.69
N ARG A 3 14.11 -9.88 -4.19
CA ARG A 3 13.87 -8.52 -3.67
C ARG A 3 12.45 -8.15 -4.08
N SER A 4 11.71 -7.55 -3.15
CA SER A 4 10.42 -6.98 -3.46
C SER A 4 10.53 -6.01 -4.64
N PRO A 5 9.52 -5.90 -5.51
CA PRO A 5 9.57 -4.98 -6.64
C PRO A 5 9.85 -3.55 -6.12
N ALA A 6 10.91 -2.93 -6.64
CA ALA A 6 11.33 -1.59 -6.18
C ALA A 6 10.26 -0.51 -6.43
N ASP A 7 9.38 -0.77 -7.41
CA ASP A 7 8.33 0.16 -7.84
C ASP A 7 7.03 0.05 -7.00
N ASP A 8 6.95 -0.92 -6.09
CA ASP A 8 5.79 -1.03 -5.22
C ASP A 8 5.88 0.01 -4.08
N VAL A 9 4.88 0.88 -4.05
CA VAL A 9 4.79 2.02 -3.13
C VAL A 9 4.80 1.63 -1.64
N VAL A 10 4.38 0.41 -1.29
CA VAL A 10 4.41 -0.10 0.09
C VAL A 10 5.84 -0.47 0.45
N TYR A 11 6.53 -1.21 -0.43
CA TYR A 11 7.93 -1.61 -0.20
C TYR A 11 8.86 -0.41 -0.18
N ALA A 12 8.71 0.55 -1.11
CA ALA A 12 9.48 1.79 -1.09
C ALA A 12 9.27 2.59 0.21
N PHE A 13 8.03 2.62 0.74
CA PHE A 13 7.73 3.24 2.02
C PHE A 13 8.40 2.51 3.19
N MET A 14 8.40 1.18 3.20
CA MET A 14 9.07 0.37 4.21
C MET A 14 10.59 0.56 4.18
N ASP A 15 11.20 0.57 3.00
CA ASP A 15 12.63 0.79 2.83
C ASP A 15 13.05 2.19 3.31
N LYS A 16 12.25 3.22 3.05
CA LYS A 16 12.47 4.56 3.60
C LYS A 16 12.47 4.55 5.13
N LYS A 17 11.54 3.83 5.76
CA LYS A 17 11.46 3.72 7.23
C LYS A 17 12.61 2.89 7.80
N ARG A 18 13.04 1.85 7.11
CA ARG A 18 14.23 1.05 7.45
C ARG A 18 15.49 1.90 7.39
N ALA A 19 15.66 2.71 6.35
CA ALA A 19 16.78 3.64 6.19
C ALA A 19 16.83 4.72 7.29
N GLN A 20 15.68 5.05 7.90
CA GLN A 20 15.59 5.92 9.09
C GLN A 20 15.95 5.22 10.41
N GLY A 21 16.38 3.96 10.38
CA GLY A 21 16.75 3.19 11.57
C GLY A 21 15.55 2.77 12.43
N LYS A 22 14.32 2.73 11.87
CA LYS A 22 13.16 2.25 12.63
C LYS A 22 13.29 0.76 12.94
N PRO A 23 12.91 0.29 14.15
CA PRO A 23 12.91 -1.13 14.47
C PRO A 23 12.03 -1.94 13.51
N TYR A 24 12.39 -3.20 13.30
CA TYR A 24 11.73 -4.10 12.34
C TYR A 24 10.20 -4.04 12.42
N TYR A 25 9.63 -4.38 13.58
CA TYR A 25 8.19 -4.43 13.75
C TYR A 25 7.49 -3.08 13.53
N VAL A 26 8.17 -1.97 13.85
CA VAL A 26 7.60 -0.62 13.69
C VAL A 26 7.39 -0.29 12.21
N TYR A 27 8.40 -0.50 11.37
CA TYR A 27 8.25 -0.19 9.94
C TYR A 27 7.41 -1.24 9.21
N MET A 28 7.41 -2.48 9.66
CA MET A 28 6.55 -3.54 9.11
C MET A 28 5.07 -3.24 9.36
N THR A 29 4.69 -2.88 10.59
CA THR A 29 3.32 -2.45 10.92
C THR A 29 2.94 -1.19 10.15
N ALA A 30 3.85 -0.23 10.01
CA ALA A 30 3.59 0.96 9.19
C ALA A 30 3.37 0.60 7.71
N GLY A 31 4.12 -0.38 7.17
CA GLY A 31 3.94 -0.92 5.82
C GLY A 31 2.56 -1.56 5.63
N ALA A 32 2.13 -2.40 6.58
CA ALA A 32 0.80 -3.00 6.57
C ALA A 32 -0.31 -1.94 6.56
N ASN A 33 -0.19 -0.89 7.37
CA ASN A 33 -1.15 0.21 7.39
C ASN A 33 -1.18 1.00 6.06
N LYS A 34 -0.01 1.19 5.44
CA LYS A 34 0.09 1.83 4.12
C LYS A 34 -0.60 0.98 3.04
N PHE A 35 -0.39 -0.33 3.06
CA PHE A 35 -1.06 -1.29 2.16
C PHE A 35 -2.59 -1.22 2.31
N LEU A 36 -3.10 -1.34 3.54
CA LEU A 36 -4.55 -1.32 3.80
C LEU A 36 -5.20 -0.04 3.29
N ARG A 37 -4.55 1.12 3.47
CA ARG A 37 -5.09 2.40 2.99
C ARG A 37 -5.14 2.48 1.47
N ILE A 38 -4.11 1.99 0.76
CA ILE A 38 -4.10 1.93 -0.70
C ILE A 38 -5.16 0.94 -1.20
N TYR A 39 -5.22 -0.24 -0.60
CA TYR A 39 -6.18 -1.28 -0.96
C TYR A 39 -7.61 -0.77 -0.84
N TYR A 40 -7.96 -0.20 0.31
CA TYR A 40 -9.28 0.36 0.53
C TYR A 40 -9.63 1.47 -0.48
N GLY A 41 -8.70 2.39 -0.76
CA GLY A 41 -8.90 3.45 -1.75
C GLY A 41 -9.17 2.90 -3.15
N ARG A 42 -8.33 1.98 -3.63
CA ARG A 42 -8.48 1.35 -4.95
C ARG A 42 -9.77 0.56 -5.10
N VAL A 43 -10.13 -0.23 -4.09
CA VAL A 43 -11.39 -1.00 -4.09
C VAL A 43 -12.57 -0.05 -4.09
N LYS A 44 -12.54 1.00 -3.26
CA LYS A 44 -13.61 2.00 -3.22
C LYS A 44 -13.78 2.70 -4.57
N GLU A 45 -12.68 3.17 -5.17
CA GLU A 45 -12.69 3.79 -6.50
C GLU A 45 -13.29 2.85 -7.55
N TYR A 46 -12.83 1.59 -7.60
CA TYR A 46 -13.36 0.59 -8.51
C TYR A 46 -14.86 0.37 -8.33
N LEU A 47 -15.33 0.18 -7.09
CA LEU A 47 -16.76 -0.01 -6.82
C LEU A 47 -17.59 1.22 -7.20
N SER A 48 -17.06 2.44 -7.00
CA SER A 48 -17.71 3.66 -7.46
C SER A 48 -17.83 3.69 -8.99
N THR A 49 -16.78 3.32 -9.73
CA THR A 49 -16.87 3.25 -11.20
C THR A 49 -17.88 2.21 -11.67
N VAL A 50 -17.99 1.06 -10.99
CA VAL A 50 -18.97 0.03 -11.35
C VAL A 50 -20.40 0.53 -11.11
N ALA A 51 -20.65 1.19 -9.97
CA ALA A 51 -21.97 1.75 -9.68
C ALA A 51 -22.39 2.81 -10.71
N GLU A 52 -21.48 3.70 -11.11
CA GLU A 52 -21.75 4.70 -12.15
C GLU A 52 -22.07 4.07 -13.51
N THR A 53 -21.39 2.98 -13.88
CA THR A 53 -21.66 2.26 -15.13
C THR A 53 -22.97 1.47 -15.14
N GLU A 54 -23.49 1.08 -13.98
CA GLU A 54 -24.78 0.36 -13.87
C GLU A 54 -25.98 1.33 -13.90
N GLU A 55 -25.77 2.62 -13.62
CA GLU A 55 -26.81 3.67 -13.65
C GLU A 55 -26.97 4.34 -15.03
N THR A 56 -26.04 4.13 -15.96
CA THR A 56 -26.06 4.61 -17.36
C THR A 56 -26.53 3.56 -18.36
#